data_AF-A0A3P3U8D4-F1
#
_entry.id   AF-A0A3P3U8D4-F1
#
_cell.length_a   1.000
_cell.length_b   1.000
_cell.length_c   1.000
_cell.angle_alpha   90.00
_cell.angle_beta   90.00
_cell.angle_gamma   90.00
#
_symmetry.space_group_name_H-M   'P 1'
#
loop_
_entity.id
_entity.type
_entity.pdbx_description
1 polymer ?
#
loop_
_entity_poly.entity_id
_entity_poly.type
_entity_poly.pdbx_seq_one_letter_code
_entity_poly.pdbx_strand_id
1 'polypeptide(L)'
;MKKVLSMLLLASLILTAPGVDQLPASAEKLPYNDINGSYAKEAIVRLYESNTMKGTSPTEFSPVRTITRAEFMTTLTRILQLEPVSSALPAYTDVDPSAWYYGTIQAATELGLTEGLGGGIFKPNQPITRQEAAAWLVRALKQKTGVAPASRYKDDASIALWARPYINAVSLLGLMEGSDGKFYPNRAMTRQETAVILDRLLEGKMFPEAIAASGKQTIQIGWQFGQSTEDYRKSVQKSSVNVLSPRWFFLENTGKISDSTDPSLVTWAKNNGKQVWAMAGNRFDQETTHKLLSSSSLSSAAIQDLKSYVSKYGLQGINLDFENVQASDRALFTNFVAKLAKELDSVSAVLSVDLPPDLGNDWSDAYDYAQLAKSADYIVLMAYDEHWSGYTAGSVASLNWVQKRLGELLAKVPADQMILGMPLYTRDWSINGSGTTVSSEDLTIPEQTSRIRQYGAKLKWNDTAAQYTAEYRKSGMLHRIWLEDSRSLAEKFRMGMRSGVAGFAYWHIGGESPEVWTSLKNTEKYERYTFE
;
A
#
# COMPACT_ATOMS: atom_id res chain seq x y z
N MET A 1 45.50 51.60 52.62
CA MET A 1 45.28 52.55 51.52
C MET A 1 44.47 51.87 50.42
N LYS A 2 43.40 52.53 49.97
CA LYS A 2 42.66 52.51 48.68
C LYS A 2 42.83 51.25 47.79
N LYS A 3 41.76 50.44 47.60
CA LYS A 3 40.74 50.48 46.50
C LYS A 3 41.39 50.36 45.12
N VAL A 4 41.04 49.38 44.26
CA VAL A 4 39.88 49.45 43.34
C VAL A 4 39.35 48.06 42.97
N LEU A 5 38.02 48.04 42.85
CA LEU A 5 37.08 46.98 42.51
C LEU A 5 36.89 46.93 40.98
N SER A 6 36.79 45.74 40.37
CA SER A 6 36.13 45.55 39.07
C SER A 6 35.25 44.31 39.13
N MET A 7 33.96 44.54 39.37
CA MET A 7 32.84 43.61 39.19
C MET A 7 32.35 43.73 37.74
N LEU A 8 32.31 42.62 37.02
CA LEU A 8 31.51 42.46 35.80
C LEU A 8 30.06 42.19 36.23
N LEU A 9 29.18 43.16 36.00
CA LEU A 9 27.75 43.07 36.26
C LEU A 9 27.08 42.14 35.24
N LEU A 10 26.39 41.12 35.76
CA LEU A 10 25.35 40.36 35.06
C LEU A 10 24.18 41.31 34.77
N ALA A 11 23.87 41.56 33.49
CA ALA A 11 22.62 42.18 33.08
C ALA A 11 21.64 41.09 32.65
N SER A 12 20.73 40.74 33.55
CA SER A 12 19.54 39.95 33.27
C SER A 12 18.55 40.80 32.46
N LEU A 13 18.49 40.58 31.15
CA LEU A 13 17.42 41.12 30.29
C LEU A 13 16.27 40.11 30.27
N ILE A 14 15.22 40.37 31.05
CA ILE A 14 13.93 39.71 30.89
C ILE A 14 13.28 40.36 29.67
N LEU A 15 13.42 39.73 28.50
CA LEU A 15 12.56 40.01 27.36
C LEU A 15 11.24 39.29 27.57
N THR A 16 10.23 40.03 28.04
CA THR A 16 8.84 39.63 27.94
C THR A 16 8.50 39.48 26.45
N ALA A 17 8.30 38.25 25.99
CA ALA A 17 7.72 38.00 24.67
C ALA A 17 6.34 38.70 24.60
N PRO A 18 6.00 39.39 23.50
CA PRO A 18 4.65 39.86 23.31
C PRO A 18 3.72 38.65 23.30
N GLY A 19 2.68 38.71 24.13
CA GLY A 19 1.62 37.71 24.13
C GLY A 19 1.14 37.52 22.70
N VAL A 20 1.15 36.26 22.26
CA VAL A 20 0.36 35.86 21.11
C VAL A 20 -1.08 36.05 21.57
N ASP A 21 -1.71 37.14 21.15
CA ASP A 21 -3.15 37.24 21.17
C ASP A 21 -3.67 36.08 20.34
N GLN A 22 -4.05 34.99 21.02
CA GLN A 22 -4.96 34.03 20.45
C GLN A 22 -6.26 34.78 20.21
N LEU A 23 -6.41 35.29 18.99
CA LEU A 23 -7.72 35.66 18.47
C LEU A 23 -8.63 34.46 18.78
N PRO A 24 -9.75 34.64 19.50
CA PRO A 24 -10.71 33.57 19.64
C PRO A 24 -11.10 33.15 18.23
N ALA A 25 -11.01 31.84 17.94
CA ALA A 25 -11.58 31.29 16.72
C ALA A 25 -13.06 31.70 16.71
N SER A 26 -13.38 32.71 15.90
CA SER A 26 -14.76 33.06 15.59
C SER A 26 -15.39 31.78 15.06
N ALA A 27 -16.37 31.23 15.78
CA ALA A 27 -17.22 30.17 15.25
C ALA A 27 -17.74 30.68 13.91
N GLU A 28 -17.24 30.15 12.79
CA GLU A 28 -17.68 30.55 11.47
C GLU A 28 -19.19 30.31 11.45
N LYS A 29 -19.95 31.40 11.29
CA LYS A 29 -21.39 31.31 11.16
C LYS A 29 -21.66 30.34 10.00
N LEU A 30 -22.39 29.26 10.29
CA LEU A 30 -22.76 28.26 9.29
C LEU A 30 -23.19 28.93 7.99
N PRO A 31 -22.59 28.57 6.85
CA PRO A 31 -22.80 29.31 5.62
C PRO A 31 -24.17 29.04 4.99
N TYR A 32 -24.91 28.03 5.46
CA TYR A 32 -26.13 27.54 4.81
C TYR A 32 -27.40 28.24 5.28
N ASN A 33 -28.10 28.87 4.33
CA ASN A 33 -29.33 29.60 4.60
C ASN A 33 -30.60 28.74 4.52
N ASP A 34 -30.50 27.51 4.02
CA ASP A 34 -31.63 26.65 3.63
C ASP A 34 -31.87 25.45 4.57
N ILE A 35 -31.18 25.39 5.72
CA ILE A 35 -31.26 24.24 6.64
C ILE A 35 -32.27 24.39 7.78
N ASN A 36 -32.87 25.57 7.96
CA ASN A 36 -33.75 25.85 9.12
C ASN A 36 -35.01 24.97 9.16
N GLY A 37 -35.53 24.54 8.01
CA GLY A 37 -36.69 23.64 7.94
C GLY A 37 -36.32 22.15 7.86
N SER A 38 -35.03 21.80 7.92
CA SER A 38 -34.59 20.41 7.80
C SER A 38 -34.57 19.72 9.16
N TYR A 39 -35.11 18.51 9.23
CA TYR A 39 -34.96 17.64 10.42
C TYR A 39 -33.51 17.21 10.68
N ALA A 40 -32.63 17.40 9.71
CA ALA A 40 -31.22 17.03 9.80
C ALA A 40 -30.32 18.21 10.16
N LYS A 41 -30.89 19.35 10.59
CA LYS A 41 -30.13 20.59 10.79
C LYS A 41 -28.87 20.37 11.62
N GLU A 42 -29.01 19.77 12.80
CA GLU A 42 -27.89 19.54 13.73
C GLU A 42 -26.84 18.60 13.13
N ALA A 43 -27.27 17.53 12.46
CA ALA A 43 -26.37 16.61 11.75
C ALA A 43 -25.61 17.31 10.61
N ILE A 44 -26.29 18.18 9.85
CA ILE A 44 -25.67 18.97 8.77
C ILE A 44 -24.60 19.89 9.34
N VAL A 45 -24.87 20.54 10.47
CA VAL A 45 -23.90 21.42 11.16
C VAL A 45 -22.64 20.64 11.52
N ARG A 46 -22.78 19.51 12.23
CA ARG A 46 -21.64 18.71 12.68
C ARG A 46 -20.81 18.16 11.52
N LEU A 47 -21.45 17.67 10.47
CA LEU A 47 -20.77 17.14 9.29
C LEU A 47 -20.05 18.23 8.47
N TYR A 48 -20.54 19.47 8.52
CA TYR A 48 -19.86 20.60 7.91
C TYR A 48 -18.62 20.98 8.73
N GLU A 49 -18.76 21.11 10.05
CA GLU A 49 -17.66 21.43 10.98
C GLU A 49 -16.54 20.38 10.94
N SER A 50 -16.88 19.10 10.75
CA SER A 50 -15.90 18.02 10.57
C SER A 50 -15.33 17.91 9.14
N ASN A 51 -15.68 18.83 8.23
CA ASN A 51 -15.29 18.82 6.82
C ASN A 51 -15.70 17.52 6.07
N THR A 52 -16.71 16.82 6.58
CA THR A 52 -17.19 15.55 6.04
C THR A 52 -18.12 15.80 4.86
N MET A 53 -19.21 16.55 5.09
CA MET A 53 -20.22 16.86 4.08
C MET A 53 -20.29 18.36 3.84
N LYS A 54 -20.04 18.76 2.59
CA LYS A 54 -20.13 20.16 2.14
C LYS A 54 -21.46 20.42 1.44
N GLY A 55 -21.85 21.68 1.40
CA GLY A 55 -23.00 22.20 0.66
C GLY A 55 -22.85 22.06 -0.85
N THR A 56 -23.94 22.34 -1.55
CA THR A 56 -24.02 22.32 -3.02
C THR A 56 -23.58 23.64 -3.63
N SER A 57 -23.59 24.70 -2.84
CA SER A 57 -23.02 26.01 -3.14
C SER A 57 -22.34 26.57 -1.90
N PRO A 58 -21.65 27.72 -2.00
CA PRO A 58 -21.12 28.40 -0.83
C PRO A 58 -22.16 28.78 0.23
N THR A 59 -23.47 28.81 -0.10
CA THR A 59 -24.53 29.29 0.83
C THR A 59 -25.73 28.35 0.97
N GLU A 60 -25.70 27.19 0.32
CA GLU A 60 -26.80 26.22 0.33
C GLU A 60 -26.31 24.80 0.58
N PHE A 61 -27.05 24.05 1.39
CA PHE A 61 -26.85 22.63 1.59
C PHE A 61 -27.74 21.77 0.66
N SER A 62 -28.88 22.29 0.24
CA SER A 62 -29.94 21.61 -0.53
C SER A 62 -30.45 20.32 0.13
N PRO A 63 -31.06 20.39 1.34
CA PRO A 63 -31.36 19.21 2.17
C PRO A 63 -32.27 18.19 1.49
N VAL A 64 -33.31 18.63 0.78
CA VAL A 64 -34.29 17.75 0.12
C VAL A 64 -33.82 17.21 -1.25
N ARG A 65 -32.72 17.73 -1.80
CA ARG A 65 -32.17 17.24 -3.08
C ARG A 65 -31.66 15.81 -2.89
N THR A 66 -31.86 14.97 -3.90
CA THR A 66 -31.24 13.64 -3.93
C THR A 66 -29.73 13.74 -4.03
N ILE A 67 -29.01 12.91 -3.26
CA ILE A 67 -27.55 12.82 -3.31
C ILE A 67 -27.11 11.87 -4.43
N THR A 68 -26.06 12.24 -5.18
CA THR A 68 -25.51 11.37 -6.22
C THR A 68 -24.60 10.29 -5.64
N ARG A 69 -24.33 9.24 -6.44
CA ARG A 69 -23.35 8.19 -6.13
C ARG A 69 -21.96 8.75 -5.83
N ALA A 70 -21.49 9.72 -6.63
CA ALA A 70 -20.19 10.36 -6.40
C ALA A 70 -20.16 11.20 -5.10
N GLU A 71 -21.23 11.95 -4.82
CA GLU A 71 -21.33 12.76 -3.59
C GLU A 71 -21.37 11.88 -2.33
N PHE A 72 -22.16 10.81 -2.35
CA PHE A 72 -22.22 9.88 -1.22
C PHE A 72 -20.86 9.24 -0.98
N MET A 73 -20.22 8.70 -2.04
CA MET A 73 -18.92 8.05 -1.91
C MET A 73 -17.85 9.01 -1.39
N THR A 74 -17.85 10.26 -1.86
CA THR A 74 -16.92 11.30 -1.34
C THR A 74 -17.10 11.58 0.13
N THR A 75 -18.35 11.60 0.59
CA THR A 75 -18.62 11.83 2.01
C THR A 75 -18.13 10.63 2.84
N LEU A 76 -18.32 9.42 2.32
CA LEU A 76 -17.87 8.18 2.97
C LEU A 76 -16.33 8.05 3.03
N THR A 77 -15.61 8.39 1.96
CA THR A 77 -14.14 8.34 1.97
C THR A 77 -13.52 9.39 2.90
N ARG A 78 -14.15 10.56 3.05
CA ARG A 78 -13.74 11.58 4.04
C ARG A 78 -13.91 11.10 5.48
N ILE A 79 -15.03 10.43 5.77
CA ILE A 79 -15.28 9.79 7.07
C ILE A 79 -14.18 8.77 7.40
N LEU A 80 -13.76 8.00 6.41
CA LEU A 80 -12.65 7.05 6.52
C LEU A 80 -11.25 7.70 6.45
N GLN A 81 -11.17 9.04 6.34
CA GLN A 81 -9.94 9.81 6.23
C GLN A 81 -9.01 9.34 5.09
N LEU A 82 -9.60 8.97 3.95
CA LEU A 82 -8.87 8.49 2.78
C LEU A 82 -8.47 9.64 1.85
N GLU A 83 -7.27 9.54 1.29
CA GLU A 83 -6.76 10.48 0.31
C GLU A 83 -7.25 10.10 -1.11
N PRO A 84 -7.57 11.06 -2.00
CA PRO A 84 -7.89 10.74 -3.40
C PRO A 84 -6.69 10.10 -4.14
N VAL A 85 -6.95 9.05 -4.92
CA VAL A 85 -5.95 8.34 -5.73
C VAL A 85 -6.14 8.66 -7.20
N SER A 86 -5.28 9.51 -7.77
CA SER A 86 -5.36 9.94 -9.17
C SER A 86 -4.63 8.99 -10.12
N SER A 87 -5.05 7.73 -10.18
CA SER A 87 -4.44 6.72 -11.06
C SER A 87 -4.47 7.15 -12.53
N ALA A 88 -3.41 6.86 -13.26
CA ALA A 88 -3.36 7.08 -14.70
C ALA A 88 -4.24 6.12 -15.52
N LEU A 89 -4.69 5.03 -14.90
CA LEU A 89 -5.55 3.99 -15.49
C LEU A 89 -6.95 4.04 -14.82
N PRO A 90 -7.99 4.53 -15.52
CA PRO A 90 -9.31 4.68 -14.95
C PRO A 90 -10.01 3.32 -14.69
N ALA A 91 -10.56 3.12 -13.50
CA ALA A 91 -11.35 1.92 -13.20
C ALA A 91 -12.70 1.89 -13.93
N TYR A 92 -13.23 3.07 -14.28
CA TYR A 92 -14.51 3.23 -14.93
C TYR A 92 -14.39 4.14 -16.14
N THR A 93 -15.08 3.77 -17.21
CA THR A 93 -15.09 4.49 -18.50
C THR A 93 -15.97 5.74 -18.48
N ASP A 94 -16.93 5.82 -17.55
CA ASP A 94 -17.86 6.94 -17.40
C ASP A 94 -17.51 7.90 -16.24
N VAL A 95 -16.28 7.79 -15.72
CA VAL A 95 -15.74 8.66 -14.68
C VAL A 95 -14.57 9.44 -15.26
N ASP A 96 -14.83 10.71 -15.60
CA ASP A 96 -13.85 11.62 -16.20
C ASP A 96 -12.64 11.84 -15.25
N PRO A 97 -11.39 11.62 -15.70
CA PRO A 97 -10.17 11.87 -14.91
C PRO A 97 -10.01 13.30 -14.39
N SER A 98 -10.66 14.29 -15.00
CA SER A 98 -10.65 15.69 -14.56
C SER A 98 -11.75 16.01 -13.54
N ALA A 99 -12.69 15.10 -13.30
CA ALA A 99 -13.78 15.33 -12.36
C ALA A 99 -13.27 15.37 -10.91
N TRP A 100 -13.86 16.26 -10.10
CA TRP A 100 -13.50 16.45 -8.69
C TRP A 100 -13.62 15.17 -7.84
N TYR A 101 -14.46 14.22 -8.27
CA TYR A 101 -14.67 12.93 -7.60
C TYR A 101 -13.77 11.81 -8.12
N TYR A 102 -12.97 12.03 -9.18
CA TYR A 102 -12.19 10.97 -9.84
C TYR A 102 -11.33 10.19 -8.86
N GLY A 103 -10.42 10.88 -8.17
CA GLY A 103 -9.48 10.22 -7.26
C GLY A 103 -10.17 9.59 -6.05
N THR A 104 -11.31 10.12 -5.65
CA THR A 104 -12.12 9.55 -4.56
C THR A 104 -12.75 8.22 -4.97
N ILE A 105 -13.36 8.17 -6.16
CA ILE A 105 -13.98 6.95 -6.68
C ILE A 105 -12.90 5.88 -6.90
N GLN A 106 -11.74 6.27 -7.42
CA GLN A 106 -10.59 5.37 -7.57
C GLN A 106 -10.15 4.79 -6.22
N ALA A 107 -9.87 5.64 -5.23
CA ALA A 107 -9.49 5.19 -3.89
C ALA A 107 -10.53 4.24 -3.27
N ALA A 108 -11.82 4.55 -3.40
CA ALA A 108 -12.90 3.70 -2.91
C ALA A 108 -12.99 2.35 -3.63
N THR A 109 -12.69 2.32 -4.94
CA THR A 109 -12.69 1.11 -5.75
C THR A 109 -11.52 0.20 -5.36
N GLU A 110 -10.34 0.78 -5.18
CA GLU A 110 -9.13 0.06 -4.76
C GLU A 110 -9.30 -0.59 -3.39
N LEU A 111 -10.08 0.01 -2.49
CA LEU A 111 -10.41 -0.52 -1.17
C LEU A 111 -11.62 -1.49 -1.15
N GLY A 112 -12.24 -1.76 -2.30
CA GLY A 112 -13.41 -2.63 -2.39
C GLY A 112 -14.69 -2.06 -1.77
N LEU A 113 -14.77 -0.74 -1.57
CA LEU A 113 -16.00 -0.09 -1.09
C LEU A 113 -17.10 -0.12 -2.16
N THR A 114 -16.69 -0.12 -3.44
CA THR A 114 -17.57 -0.16 -4.60
C THR A 114 -16.95 -0.96 -5.75
N GLU A 115 -17.81 -1.65 -6.51
CA GLU A 115 -17.46 -2.33 -7.77
C GLU A 115 -18.11 -1.63 -8.99
N GLY A 116 -18.84 -0.54 -8.76
CA GLY A 116 -19.63 0.13 -9.79
C GLY A 116 -20.93 -0.63 -10.08
N LEU A 117 -21.36 -0.60 -11.33
CA LEU A 117 -22.52 -1.32 -11.85
C LEU A 117 -22.13 -2.52 -12.74
N GLY A 118 -20.84 -2.86 -12.78
CA GLY A 118 -20.26 -3.82 -13.71
C GLY A 118 -19.84 -3.19 -15.06
N GLY A 119 -19.05 -3.93 -15.83
CA GLY A 119 -18.62 -3.52 -17.18
C GLY A 119 -17.76 -2.24 -17.25
N GLY A 120 -17.12 -1.84 -16.14
CA GLY A 120 -16.35 -0.59 -16.07
C GLY A 120 -17.24 0.66 -16.07
N ILE A 121 -18.43 0.59 -15.46
CA ILE A 121 -19.39 1.70 -15.33
C ILE A 121 -19.68 2.01 -13.86
N PHE A 122 -19.68 3.28 -13.47
CA PHE A 122 -19.97 3.74 -12.11
C PHE A 122 -21.24 4.59 -11.98
N LYS A 123 -21.62 5.37 -12.99
CA LYS A 123 -22.72 6.35 -13.00
C LYS A 123 -22.60 7.42 -11.89
N PRO A 124 -21.57 8.29 -11.91
CA PRO A 124 -21.28 9.19 -10.79
C PRO A 124 -22.40 10.19 -10.47
N ASN A 125 -23.13 10.65 -11.48
CA ASN A 125 -24.20 11.66 -11.34
C ASN A 125 -25.58 11.06 -11.07
N GLN A 126 -25.73 9.73 -11.09
CA GLN A 126 -27.00 9.08 -10.78
C GLN A 126 -27.29 9.18 -9.27
N PRO A 127 -28.55 9.43 -8.87
CA PRO A 127 -28.95 9.34 -7.47
C PRO A 127 -28.65 7.95 -6.88
N ILE A 128 -28.06 7.91 -5.68
CA ILE A 128 -27.84 6.64 -4.98
C ILE A 128 -29.16 6.13 -4.40
N THR A 129 -29.40 4.83 -4.55
CA THR A 129 -30.53 4.15 -3.90
C THR A 129 -30.21 3.78 -2.45
N ARG A 130 -31.24 3.62 -1.62
CA ARG A 130 -31.07 3.20 -0.22
C ARG A 130 -30.35 1.86 -0.07
N GLN A 131 -30.60 0.91 -0.96
CA GLN A 131 -29.95 -0.41 -0.88
C GLN A 131 -28.47 -0.37 -1.29
N GLU A 132 -28.08 0.52 -2.21
CA GLU A 132 -26.67 0.75 -2.54
C GLU A 132 -25.92 1.42 -1.39
N ALA A 133 -26.53 2.44 -0.77
CA ALA A 133 -25.97 3.11 0.40
C ALA A 133 -25.77 2.14 1.57
N ALA A 134 -26.73 1.25 1.81
CA ALA A 134 -26.59 0.20 2.84
C ALA A 134 -25.36 -0.69 2.58
N ALA A 135 -25.14 -1.11 1.34
CA ALA A 135 -23.97 -1.91 0.99
C ALA A 135 -22.65 -1.15 1.17
N TRP A 136 -22.59 0.10 0.77
CA TRP A 136 -21.37 0.92 0.93
C TRP A 136 -21.04 1.20 2.40
N LEU A 137 -22.04 1.47 3.24
CA LEU A 137 -21.83 1.66 4.69
C LEU A 137 -21.32 0.39 5.36
N VAL A 138 -21.93 -0.77 5.09
CA VAL A 138 -21.52 -2.05 5.68
C VAL A 138 -20.11 -2.44 5.23
N ARG A 139 -19.78 -2.23 3.95
CA ARG A 139 -18.42 -2.44 3.44
C ARG A 139 -17.42 -1.53 4.13
N ALA A 140 -17.71 -0.23 4.24
CA ALA A 140 -16.85 0.75 4.91
C ALA A 140 -16.57 0.41 6.38
N LEU A 141 -17.53 -0.24 7.04
CA LEU A 141 -17.40 -0.70 8.42
C LEU A 141 -16.87 -2.13 8.52
N LYS A 142 -16.44 -2.74 7.41
CA LYS A 142 -15.95 -4.12 7.32
C LYS A 142 -16.86 -5.15 7.99
N GLN A 143 -18.16 -4.86 8.06
CA GLN A 143 -19.10 -5.68 8.78
C GLN A 143 -19.32 -6.98 8.02
N LYS A 144 -19.07 -8.11 8.69
CA LYS A 144 -19.29 -9.42 8.11
C LYS A 144 -20.78 -9.61 7.87
N THR A 145 -21.13 -9.95 6.64
CA THR A 145 -22.50 -10.29 6.29
C THR A 145 -22.60 -11.79 6.07
N GLY A 146 -23.47 -12.45 6.83
CA GLY A 146 -23.81 -13.85 6.62
C GLY A 146 -24.88 -14.01 5.54
N VAL A 147 -25.29 -15.26 5.29
CA VAL A 147 -26.53 -15.53 4.55
C VAL A 147 -27.68 -14.93 5.34
N ALA A 148 -28.29 -13.89 4.79
CA ALA A 148 -29.36 -13.20 5.47
C ALA A 148 -30.71 -13.92 5.23
N PRO A 149 -31.51 -14.16 6.29
CA PRO A 149 -32.90 -14.56 6.12
C PRO A 149 -33.69 -13.46 5.39
N ALA A 150 -34.95 -13.74 5.06
CA ALA A 150 -35.87 -12.72 4.56
C ALA A 150 -35.83 -11.48 5.47
N SER A 151 -35.82 -10.29 4.88
CA SER A 151 -35.73 -9.07 5.67
C SER A 151 -36.97 -8.89 6.53
N ARG A 152 -36.83 -8.14 7.63
CA ARG A 152 -37.96 -7.77 8.50
C ARG A 152 -38.96 -6.79 7.86
N TYR A 153 -38.70 -6.37 6.62
CA TYR A 153 -39.45 -5.31 5.95
C TYR A 153 -40.55 -5.89 5.04
N LYS A 154 -41.71 -5.24 5.03
CA LYS A 154 -42.90 -5.62 4.25
C LYS A 154 -42.67 -5.57 2.73
N ASP A 155 -41.65 -4.84 2.28
CA ASP A 155 -41.24 -4.71 0.88
C ASP A 155 -40.00 -5.56 0.55
N ASP A 156 -39.78 -6.66 1.26
CA ASP A 156 -38.68 -7.62 1.02
C ASP A 156 -38.59 -8.09 -0.45
N ALA A 157 -39.74 -8.23 -1.12
CA ALA A 157 -39.82 -8.58 -2.54
C ALA A 157 -39.23 -7.51 -3.48
N SER A 158 -39.12 -6.26 -3.04
CA SER A 158 -38.50 -5.16 -3.79
C SER A 158 -37.00 -5.01 -3.51
N ILE A 159 -36.48 -5.73 -2.51
CA ILE A 159 -35.06 -5.72 -2.15
C ILE A 159 -34.30 -6.67 -3.08
N ALA A 160 -33.26 -6.15 -3.74
CA ALA A 160 -32.40 -7.00 -4.55
C ALA A 160 -31.74 -8.10 -3.69
N LEU A 161 -31.63 -9.32 -4.21
CA LEU A 161 -31.09 -10.46 -3.46
C LEU A 161 -29.71 -10.18 -2.85
N TRP A 162 -28.84 -9.52 -3.61
CA TRP A 162 -27.51 -9.11 -3.16
C TRP A 162 -27.54 -8.08 -2.02
N ALA A 163 -28.59 -7.27 -1.92
CA ALA A 163 -28.68 -6.15 -0.98
C ALA A 163 -29.20 -6.57 0.41
N ARG A 164 -29.93 -7.71 0.49
CA ARG A 164 -30.51 -8.24 1.73
C ARG A 164 -29.54 -8.31 2.91
N PRO A 165 -28.34 -8.93 2.78
CA PRO A 165 -27.36 -8.96 3.86
C PRO A 165 -26.98 -7.58 4.39
N TYR A 166 -26.77 -6.63 3.48
CA TYR A 166 -26.36 -5.27 3.83
C TYR A 166 -27.47 -4.48 4.52
N ILE A 167 -28.71 -4.60 4.03
CA ILE A 167 -29.88 -3.95 4.63
C ILE A 167 -30.12 -4.46 6.06
N ASN A 168 -29.99 -5.77 6.28
CA ASN A 168 -30.10 -6.33 7.62
C ASN A 168 -28.99 -5.81 8.54
N ALA A 169 -27.74 -5.74 8.06
CA ALA A 169 -26.62 -5.22 8.85
C ALA A 169 -26.80 -3.74 9.24
N VAL A 170 -27.09 -2.84 8.30
CA VAL A 170 -27.33 -1.41 8.65
C VAL A 170 -28.54 -1.21 9.57
N SER A 171 -29.52 -2.11 9.49
CA SER A 171 -30.69 -2.07 10.36
C SER A 171 -30.37 -2.51 11.79
N LEU A 172 -29.50 -3.52 11.95
CA LEU A 172 -29.02 -3.98 13.26
C LEU A 172 -28.09 -2.94 13.91
N LEU A 173 -27.27 -2.26 13.11
CA LEU A 173 -26.39 -1.17 13.54
C LEU A 173 -27.16 0.13 13.87
N GLY A 174 -28.47 0.19 13.59
CA GLY A 174 -29.27 1.42 13.78
C GLY A 174 -28.91 2.58 12.83
N LEU A 175 -28.09 2.32 11.80
CA LEU A 175 -27.64 3.35 10.86
C LEU A 175 -28.77 3.73 9.90
N MET A 176 -29.51 2.75 9.40
CA MET A 176 -30.63 2.98 8.47
C MET A 176 -31.88 2.26 8.93
N GLU A 177 -32.99 2.99 8.99
CA GLU A 177 -34.30 2.46 9.36
C GLU A 177 -35.30 2.63 8.21
N GLY A 178 -36.33 1.78 8.21
CA GLY A 178 -37.49 1.89 7.32
C GLY A 178 -38.60 2.75 7.93
N SER A 179 -39.63 3.04 7.13
CA SER A 179 -40.88 3.68 7.59
C SER A 179 -42.09 2.84 7.15
N ASP A 180 -43.19 2.88 7.90
CA ASP A 180 -44.40 2.08 7.64
C ASP A 180 -44.17 0.55 7.56
N GLY A 181 -43.06 0.09 8.13
CA GLY A 181 -42.59 -1.30 8.04
C GLY A 181 -41.93 -1.65 6.69
N LYS A 182 -41.56 -0.67 5.85
CA LYS A 182 -40.88 -0.84 4.56
C LYS A 182 -39.50 -0.18 4.56
N PHE A 183 -38.54 -0.76 3.84
CA PHE A 183 -37.19 -0.20 3.70
C PHE A 183 -37.06 0.80 2.55
N TYR A 184 -37.88 0.69 1.50
CA TYR A 184 -37.82 1.47 0.25
C TYR A 184 -36.48 1.33 -0.48
N PRO A 185 -36.07 0.11 -0.87
CA PRO A 185 -34.71 -0.17 -1.36
C PRO A 185 -34.31 0.62 -2.60
N ASN A 186 -35.25 0.86 -3.53
CA ASN A 186 -35.00 1.56 -4.80
C ASN A 186 -35.20 3.07 -4.71
N ARG A 187 -35.61 3.61 -3.55
CA ARG A 187 -35.82 5.05 -3.38
C ARG A 187 -34.46 5.76 -3.36
N ALA A 188 -34.37 6.86 -4.11
CA ALA A 188 -33.22 7.75 -4.04
C ALA A 188 -33.10 8.41 -2.66
N MET A 189 -31.88 8.47 -2.13
CA MET A 189 -31.61 9.13 -0.85
C MET A 189 -31.51 10.64 -1.01
N THR A 190 -32.01 11.38 -0.02
CA THR A 190 -31.82 12.83 0.07
C THR A 190 -30.53 13.17 0.80
N ARG A 191 -30.04 14.40 0.64
CA ARG A 191 -28.86 14.90 1.35
C ARG A 191 -29.08 15.00 2.86
N GLN A 192 -30.25 15.45 3.30
CA GLN A 192 -30.58 15.51 4.73
C GLN A 192 -30.68 14.11 5.37
N GLU A 193 -31.24 13.14 4.64
CA GLU A 193 -31.28 11.75 5.10
C GLU A 193 -29.87 11.16 5.22
N THR A 194 -29.01 11.44 4.23
CA THR A 194 -27.60 11.04 4.27
C THR A 194 -26.87 11.67 5.44
N ALA A 195 -27.10 12.96 5.71
CA ALA A 195 -26.50 13.66 6.83
C ALA A 195 -26.83 12.96 8.16
N VAL A 196 -28.10 12.63 8.41
CA VAL A 196 -28.50 11.92 9.65
C VAL A 196 -27.82 10.56 9.78
N ILE A 197 -27.70 9.79 8.69
CA ILE A 197 -27.07 8.46 8.73
C ILE A 197 -25.58 8.56 9.06
N LEU A 198 -24.87 9.48 8.41
CA LEU A 198 -23.43 9.66 8.60
C LEU A 198 -23.09 10.29 9.94
N ASP A 199 -23.95 11.17 10.43
CA ASP A 199 -23.81 11.76 11.75
C ASP A 199 -24.01 10.71 12.86
N ARG A 200 -25.03 9.85 12.76
CA ARG A 200 -25.18 8.68 13.65
C ARG A 200 -23.96 7.78 13.62
N LEU A 201 -23.36 7.59 12.45
CA LEU A 201 -22.16 6.80 12.31
C LEU A 201 -21.00 7.40 13.12
N LEU A 202 -20.78 8.71 13.02
CA LEU A 202 -19.71 9.42 13.72
C LEU A 202 -19.96 9.54 15.24
N GLU A 203 -21.20 9.67 15.67
CA GLU A 203 -21.58 9.73 17.09
C GLU A 203 -21.54 8.36 17.78
N GLY A 204 -21.63 7.27 17.02
CA GLY A 204 -21.56 5.91 17.55
C GLY A 204 -20.17 5.61 18.13
N LYS A 205 -20.09 5.21 19.40
CA LYS A 205 -18.83 4.94 20.13
C LYS A 205 -17.81 4.10 19.33
N MET A 206 -18.30 3.10 18.60
CA MET A 206 -17.50 2.20 17.77
C MET A 206 -16.65 2.96 16.74
N PHE A 207 -17.18 4.00 16.09
CA PHE A 207 -16.52 4.58 14.92
C PHE A 207 -15.31 5.46 15.26
N PRO A 208 -15.40 6.46 16.18
CA PRO A 208 -14.24 7.26 16.57
C PRO A 208 -13.10 6.43 17.17
N GLU A 209 -13.43 5.42 17.98
CA GLU A 209 -12.44 4.50 18.57
C GLU A 209 -11.75 3.66 17.49
N ALA A 210 -12.53 3.13 16.52
CA ALA A 210 -12.02 2.32 15.42
C ALA A 210 -11.00 3.04 14.53
N ILE A 211 -11.23 4.33 14.26
CA ILE A 211 -10.34 5.13 13.40
C ILE A 211 -9.18 5.79 14.15
N ALA A 212 -9.25 5.89 15.49
CA ALA A 212 -8.19 6.42 16.33
C ALA A 212 -7.08 5.39 16.65
N ALA A 213 -7.35 4.10 16.43
CA ALA A 213 -6.39 3.03 16.72
C ALA A 213 -5.13 3.13 15.83
N SER A 214 -3.98 3.41 16.46
CA SER A 214 -2.67 3.40 15.79
C SER A 214 -2.05 2.00 15.86
N GLY A 215 -1.80 1.37 14.71
CA GLY A 215 -1.04 0.12 14.62
C GLY A 215 0.48 0.34 14.58
N LYS A 216 1.26 -0.70 14.92
CA LYS A 216 2.72 -0.72 14.69
C LYS A 216 3.00 -0.46 13.22
N GLN A 217 3.92 0.46 12.93
CA GLN A 217 4.36 0.75 11.57
C GLN A 217 4.98 -0.52 10.95
N THR A 218 4.55 -0.86 9.75
CA THR A 218 5.08 -2.00 8.99
C THR A 218 6.46 -1.68 8.44
N ILE A 219 7.30 -2.70 8.23
CA ILE A 219 8.58 -2.52 7.54
C ILE A 219 8.31 -2.25 6.06
N GLN A 220 9.00 -1.27 5.47
CA GLN A 220 8.83 -0.85 4.09
C GLN A 220 10.23 -0.69 3.48
N ILE A 221 10.78 -1.77 2.90
CA ILE A 221 12.12 -1.82 2.30
C ILE A 221 12.05 -1.29 0.87
N GLY A 222 12.88 -0.31 0.52
CA GLY A 222 13.02 0.15 -0.87
C GLY A 222 14.41 -0.12 -1.40
N TRP A 223 14.56 -0.94 -2.45
CA TRP A 223 15.87 -1.13 -3.08
C TRP A 223 16.26 0.05 -3.98
N GLN A 224 17.54 0.44 -3.95
CA GLN A 224 18.11 1.40 -4.90
C GLN A 224 18.72 0.65 -6.08
N PHE A 225 18.20 0.86 -7.29
CA PHE A 225 18.77 0.29 -8.51
C PHE A 225 18.72 1.30 -9.67
N GLY A 226 19.79 1.34 -10.49
CA GLY A 226 19.84 2.13 -11.73
C GLY A 226 19.83 3.66 -11.58
N GLN A 227 19.68 4.21 -10.38
CA GLN A 227 19.49 5.63 -10.14
C GLN A 227 20.55 6.25 -9.22
N SER A 228 20.74 7.57 -9.36
CA SER A 228 21.63 8.35 -8.49
C SER A 228 21.11 8.38 -7.04
N THR A 229 22.00 8.62 -6.07
CA THR A 229 21.62 8.83 -4.66
C THR A 229 20.65 10.00 -4.50
N GLU A 230 20.76 11.04 -5.33
CA GLU A 230 19.84 12.19 -5.29
C GLU A 230 18.43 11.78 -5.75
N ASP A 231 18.31 11.05 -6.85
CA ASP A 231 17.00 10.64 -7.37
C ASP A 231 16.35 9.58 -6.49
N TYR A 232 17.14 8.67 -5.91
CA TYR A 232 16.65 7.73 -4.90
C TYR A 232 16.04 8.46 -3.69
N ARG A 233 16.73 9.49 -3.16
CA ARG A 233 16.20 10.30 -2.05
C ARG A 233 14.88 10.98 -2.41
N LYS A 234 14.78 11.58 -3.59
CA LYS A 234 13.53 12.22 -4.06
C LYS A 234 12.37 11.22 -4.14
N SER A 235 12.63 10.01 -4.61
CA SER A 235 11.63 8.94 -4.70
C SER A 235 11.22 8.45 -3.31
N VAL A 236 12.18 8.21 -2.41
CA VAL A 236 11.92 7.82 -1.01
C VAL A 236 11.15 8.88 -0.22
N GLN A 237 11.36 10.17 -0.50
CA GLN A 237 10.60 11.25 0.16
C GLN A 237 9.12 11.26 -0.20
N LYS A 238 8.78 10.72 -1.37
CA LYS A 238 7.39 10.63 -1.85
C LYS A 238 6.73 9.30 -1.48
N SER A 239 7.44 8.42 -0.77
CA SER A 239 7.01 7.06 -0.47
C SER A 239 6.82 6.78 1.01
N SER A 240 6.25 5.61 1.31
CA SER A 240 6.15 5.06 2.66
C SER A 240 7.39 4.29 3.10
N VAL A 241 8.44 4.19 2.25
CA VAL A 241 9.67 3.44 2.54
C VAL A 241 10.31 3.97 3.82
N ASN A 242 10.56 3.10 4.80
CA ASN A 242 11.22 3.45 6.06
C ASN A 242 12.55 2.74 6.26
N VAL A 243 12.86 1.76 5.40
CA VAL A 243 14.14 1.04 5.34
C VAL A 243 14.72 1.20 3.93
N LEU A 244 15.89 1.80 3.82
CA LEU A 244 16.61 1.94 2.56
C LEU A 244 17.50 0.71 2.36
N SER A 245 17.44 0.09 1.18
CA SER A 245 18.32 -1.03 0.80
C SER A 245 19.16 -0.69 -0.43
N PRO A 246 20.21 0.12 -0.28
CA PRO A 246 21.13 0.41 -1.37
C PRO A 246 22.06 -0.77 -1.67
N ARG A 247 22.36 -0.98 -2.96
CA ARG A 247 23.21 -2.08 -3.45
C ARG A 247 24.69 -1.74 -3.30
N TRP A 248 25.21 -1.84 -2.08
CA TRP A 248 26.57 -1.39 -1.76
C TRP A 248 27.59 -2.50 -1.57
N PHE A 249 27.15 -3.69 -1.16
CA PHE A 249 28.05 -4.77 -0.79
C PHE A 249 27.92 -5.92 -1.78
N PHE A 250 29.04 -6.38 -2.32
CA PHE A 250 29.05 -7.52 -3.25
C PHE A 250 30.18 -8.49 -2.96
N LEU A 251 29.88 -9.78 -3.08
CA LEU A 251 30.90 -10.82 -3.11
C LEU A 251 31.74 -10.66 -4.37
N GLU A 252 33.05 -10.52 -4.16
CA GLU A 252 34.04 -10.49 -5.23
C GLU A 252 34.69 -11.87 -5.40
N ASN A 253 35.29 -12.13 -6.55
CA ASN A 253 35.94 -13.41 -6.88
C ASN A 253 37.07 -13.83 -5.92
N THR A 254 37.58 -12.90 -5.11
CA THR A 254 38.57 -13.13 -4.04
C THR A 254 37.95 -13.73 -2.77
N GLY A 255 36.62 -13.79 -2.67
CA GLY A 255 35.88 -14.13 -1.46
C GLY A 255 35.67 -12.97 -0.49
N LYS A 256 36.20 -11.78 -0.81
CA LYS A 256 35.99 -10.54 -0.03
C LYS A 256 34.63 -9.91 -0.38
N ILE A 257 34.02 -9.19 0.56
CA ILE A 257 32.88 -8.32 0.29
C ILE A 257 33.37 -6.90 -0.04
N SER A 258 33.03 -6.39 -1.23
CA SER A 258 33.32 -5.00 -1.63
C SER A 258 32.44 -4.00 -0.88
N ASP A 259 32.92 -2.76 -0.78
CA ASP A 259 32.25 -1.65 -0.08
C ASP A 259 32.10 -0.46 -1.05
N SER A 260 30.86 -0.22 -1.48
CA SER A 260 30.48 0.91 -2.34
C SER A 260 29.59 1.92 -1.60
N THR A 261 29.70 1.99 -0.27
CA THR A 261 28.85 2.84 0.56
C THR A 261 28.91 4.31 0.13
N ASP A 262 27.74 4.96 0.05
CA ASP A 262 27.61 6.40 -0.08
C ASP A 262 27.24 7.03 1.28
N PRO A 263 28.18 7.66 2.00
CA PRO A 263 27.94 8.25 3.32
C PRO A 263 26.89 9.37 3.31
N SER A 264 26.66 10.01 2.16
CA SER A 264 25.65 11.06 2.04
C SER A 264 24.24 10.48 2.21
N LEU A 265 24.00 9.26 1.71
CA LEU A 265 22.72 8.58 1.87
C LEU A 265 22.49 8.15 3.32
N VAL A 266 23.53 7.65 4.00
CA VAL A 266 23.46 7.27 5.43
C VAL A 266 23.10 8.50 6.29
N THR A 267 23.80 9.61 6.07
CA THR A 267 23.55 10.87 6.78
C THR A 267 22.12 11.36 6.54
N TRP A 268 21.67 11.32 5.28
CA TRP A 268 20.33 11.73 4.91
C TRP A 268 19.26 10.82 5.54
N ALA A 269 19.45 9.50 5.52
CA ALA A 269 18.52 8.53 6.12
C ALA A 269 18.31 8.81 7.61
N LYS A 270 19.41 9.00 8.35
CA LYS A 270 19.37 9.37 9.77
C LYS A 270 18.60 10.67 10.01
N ASN A 271 18.86 11.70 9.21
CA ASN A 271 18.20 13.00 9.33
C ASN A 271 16.70 12.96 8.98
N ASN A 272 16.24 11.92 8.28
CA ASN A 272 14.84 11.74 7.88
C ASN A 272 14.16 10.57 8.62
N GLY A 273 14.76 10.08 9.71
CA GLY A 273 14.19 9.01 10.53
C GLY A 273 14.03 7.68 9.79
N LYS A 274 14.88 7.41 8.80
CA LYS A 274 14.89 6.16 8.02
C LYS A 274 16.03 5.26 8.49
N GLN A 275 15.84 3.96 8.37
CA GLN A 275 16.90 2.98 8.57
C GLN A 275 17.63 2.67 7.25
N VAL A 276 18.87 2.19 7.35
CA VAL A 276 19.60 1.62 6.21
C VAL A 276 19.91 0.15 6.51
N TRP A 277 19.31 -0.74 5.72
CA TRP A 277 19.66 -2.16 5.65
C TRP A 277 20.37 -2.38 4.33
N ALA A 278 21.69 -2.19 4.30
CA ALA A 278 22.43 -2.22 3.03
C ALA A 278 22.36 -3.61 2.39
N MET A 279 22.12 -3.65 1.08
CA MET A 279 22.02 -4.90 0.34
C MET A 279 23.43 -5.49 0.13
N ALA A 280 23.57 -6.77 0.46
CA ALA A 280 24.78 -7.57 0.27
C ALA A 280 24.50 -8.72 -0.71
N GLY A 281 25.03 -8.63 -1.92
CA GLY A 281 24.71 -9.57 -3.01
C GLY A 281 25.88 -10.40 -3.47
N ASN A 282 25.59 -11.47 -4.21
CA ASN A 282 26.60 -12.35 -4.79
C ASN A 282 26.74 -12.24 -6.32
N ARG A 283 26.08 -11.26 -6.94
CA ARG A 283 26.07 -11.05 -8.41
C ARG A 283 25.54 -12.26 -9.19
N PHE A 284 24.75 -13.13 -8.57
CA PHE A 284 24.31 -14.42 -9.14
C PHE A 284 25.47 -15.38 -9.49
N ASP A 285 26.70 -15.12 -9.02
CA ASP A 285 27.86 -15.95 -9.32
C ASP A 285 27.87 -17.20 -8.42
N GLN A 286 27.34 -18.27 -8.97
CA GLN A 286 27.19 -19.55 -8.30
C GLN A 286 28.53 -20.19 -7.89
N GLU A 287 29.58 -20.06 -8.70
CA GLU A 287 30.89 -20.67 -8.42
C GLU A 287 31.62 -19.93 -7.29
N THR A 288 31.64 -18.60 -7.37
CA THR A 288 32.23 -17.75 -6.33
C THR A 288 31.48 -17.92 -5.01
N THR A 289 30.15 -18.04 -5.05
CA THR A 289 29.32 -18.30 -3.87
C THR A 289 29.66 -19.66 -3.23
N HIS A 290 29.77 -20.72 -4.03
CA HIS A 290 30.18 -22.03 -3.53
C HIS A 290 31.56 -22.01 -2.86
N LYS A 291 32.55 -21.35 -3.46
CA LYS A 291 33.89 -21.19 -2.89
C LYS A 291 33.86 -20.47 -1.54
N LEU A 292 33.04 -19.42 -1.42
CA LEU A 292 32.85 -18.70 -0.16
C LEU A 292 32.24 -19.62 0.91
N LEU A 293 31.12 -20.27 0.58
CA LEU A 293 30.31 -21.07 1.51
C LEU A 293 31.02 -22.35 1.98
N SER A 294 31.79 -22.99 1.11
CA SER A 294 32.56 -24.21 1.43
C SER A 294 33.86 -23.95 2.20
N SER A 295 34.31 -22.69 2.25
CA SER A 295 35.54 -22.29 2.96
C SER A 295 35.23 -21.59 4.28
N SER A 296 35.59 -22.23 5.39
CA SER A 296 35.41 -21.64 6.73
C SER A 296 36.14 -20.30 6.91
N SER A 297 37.31 -20.14 6.28
CA SER A 297 38.09 -18.90 6.35
C SER A 297 37.46 -17.78 5.51
N LEU A 298 37.03 -18.07 4.27
CA LEU A 298 36.40 -17.06 3.42
C LEU A 298 35.04 -16.64 3.98
N SER A 299 34.20 -17.60 4.39
CA SER A 299 32.93 -17.32 5.05
C SER A 299 33.10 -16.42 6.28
N SER A 300 34.09 -16.72 7.14
CA SER A 300 34.34 -15.90 8.33
C SER A 300 34.85 -14.50 7.97
N ALA A 301 35.72 -14.38 6.97
CA ALA A 301 36.21 -13.09 6.49
C ALA A 301 35.07 -12.22 5.93
N ALA A 302 34.21 -12.77 5.08
CA ALA A 302 33.08 -12.06 4.51
C ALA A 302 32.07 -11.58 5.58
N ILE A 303 31.81 -12.42 6.60
CA ILE A 303 30.96 -12.03 7.74
C ILE A 303 31.60 -10.88 8.52
N GLN A 304 32.90 -10.92 8.75
CA GLN A 304 33.61 -9.84 9.44
C GLN A 304 33.65 -8.55 8.60
N ASP A 305 33.79 -8.64 7.27
CA ASP A 305 33.66 -7.48 6.38
C ASP A 305 32.29 -6.81 6.58
N LEU A 306 31.18 -7.57 6.46
CA LEU A 306 29.82 -7.05 6.64
C LEU A 306 29.60 -6.41 8.03
N LYS A 307 30.00 -7.09 9.10
CA LYS A 307 29.93 -6.56 10.47
C LYS A 307 30.72 -5.26 10.61
N SER A 308 31.92 -5.21 10.02
CA SER A 308 32.78 -4.03 10.07
C SER A 308 32.15 -2.85 9.33
N TYR A 309 31.48 -3.08 8.19
CA TYR A 309 30.80 -2.04 7.42
C TYR A 309 29.58 -1.50 8.17
N VAL A 310 28.78 -2.38 8.78
CA VAL A 310 27.67 -1.99 9.66
C VAL A 310 28.16 -1.08 10.78
N SER A 311 29.23 -1.48 11.48
CA SER A 311 29.79 -0.71 12.59
C SER A 311 30.41 0.62 12.13
N LYS A 312 31.16 0.60 11.02
CA LYS A 312 31.85 1.76 10.45
C LYS A 312 30.89 2.86 10.02
N TYR A 313 29.76 2.49 9.41
CA TYR A 313 28.79 3.44 8.88
C TYR A 313 27.57 3.64 9.77
N GLY A 314 27.45 2.89 10.87
CA GLY A 314 26.28 2.95 11.76
C GLY A 314 24.99 2.52 11.05
N LEU A 315 25.06 1.45 10.26
CA LEU A 315 23.90 0.88 9.56
C LEU A 315 23.00 0.13 10.55
N GLN A 316 21.70 0.08 10.28
CA GLN A 316 20.74 -0.61 11.15
C GLN A 316 20.58 -2.08 10.79
N GLY A 317 21.09 -2.50 9.62
CA GLY A 317 21.01 -3.89 9.21
C GLY A 317 21.72 -4.20 7.90
N ILE A 318 21.63 -5.47 7.51
CA ILE A 318 22.00 -6.02 6.22
C ILE A 318 20.77 -6.69 5.60
N ASN A 319 20.61 -6.48 4.31
CA ASN A 319 19.68 -7.21 3.47
C ASN A 319 20.49 -8.15 2.56
N LEU A 320 20.52 -9.44 2.90
CA LEU A 320 21.36 -10.42 2.22
C LEU A 320 20.62 -10.98 1.00
N ASP A 321 21.20 -10.76 -0.17
CA ASP A 321 20.64 -11.09 -1.49
C ASP A 321 21.58 -12.03 -2.26
N PHE A 322 21.72 -13.24 -1.73
CA PHE A 322 22.53 -14.29 -2.35
C PHE A 322 21.63 -15.17 -3.23
N GLU A 323 21.64 -14.90 -4.52
CA GLU A 323 20.81 -15.56 -5.52
C GLU A 323 21.60 -16.60 -6.34
N ASN A 324 20.91 -17.54 -6.99
CA ASN A 324 21.56 -18.58 -7.79
C ASN A 324 22.58 -19.44 -7.00
N VAL A 325 22.31 -19.68 -5.71
CA VAL A 325 23.14 -20.53 -4.85
C VAL A 325 23.01 -22.00 -5.29
N GLN A 326 24.09 -22.79 -5.27
CA GLN A 326 24.00 -24.21 -5.66
C GLN A 326 23.07 -24.97 -4.72
N ALA A 327 22.20 -25.83 -5.26
CA ALA A 327 21.31 -26.67 -4.46
C ALA A 327 22.09 -27.52 -3.42
N SER A 328 23.28 -28.02 -3.77
CA SER A 328 24.17 -28.76 -2.88
C SER A 328 24.71 -27.94 -1.70
N ASP A 329 24.68 -26.60 -1.79
CA ASP A 329 25.17 -25.70 -0.74
C ASP A 329 24.10 -25.36 0.30
N ARG A 330 22.91 -25.98 0.24
CA ARG A 330 21.79 -25.70 1.16
C ARG A 330 22.20 -25.60 2.63
N ALA A 331 22.94 -26.60 3.12
CA ALA A 331 23.41 -26.63 4.50
C ALA A 331 24.50 -25.58 4.78
N LEU A 332 25.37 -25.32 3.80
CA LEU A 332 26.43 -24.32 3.91
C LEU A 332 25.84 -22.90 3.97
N PHE A 333 24.89 -22.58 3.09
CA PHE A 333 24.20 -21.30 3.08
C PHE A 333 23.42 -21.07 4.38
N THR A 334 22.68 -22.06 4.86
CA THR A 334 21.97 -22.00 6.15
C THR A 334 22.94 -21.71 7.30
N ASN A 335 24.09 -22.40 7.34
CA ASN A 335 25.12 -22.17 8.35
C ASN A 335 25.79 -20.79 8.24
N PHE A 336 25.99 -20.29 7.02
CA PHE A 336 26.51 -18.95 6.78
C PHE A 336 25.57 -17.88 7.33
N VAL A 337 24.28 -17.98 7.02
CA VAL A 337 23.23 -17.06 7.52
C VAL A 337 23.16 -17.11 9.05
N ALA A 338 23.21 -18.29 9.67
CA ALA A 338 23.20 -18.42 11.13
C ALA A 338 24.41 -17.73 11.80
N LYS A 339 25.60 -17.85 11.19
CA LYS A 339 26.81 -17.17 11.70
C LYS A 339 26.74 -15.67 11.48
N LEU A 340 26.26 -15.22 10.33
CA LEU A 340 26.08 -13.80 10.02
C LEU A 340 25.10 -13.16 11.00
N ALA A 341 23.94 -13.79 11.24
CA ALA A 341 22.94 -13.31 12.20
C ALA A 341 23.55 -13.09 13.59
N LYS A 342 24.31 -14.08 14.10
CA LYS A 342 24.98 -13.98 15.41
C LYS A 342 25.99 -12.82 15.46
N GLU A 343 26.75 -12.60 14.41
CA GLU A 343 27.73 -11.52 14.36
C GLU A 343 27.06 -10.14 14.26
N LEU A 344 25.95 -10.02 13.54
CA LEU A 344 25.16 -8.79 13.44
C LEU A 344 24.40 -8.47 14.74
N ASP A 345 23.89 -9.48 15.44
CA ASP A 345 23.27 -9.32 16.78
C ASP A 345 24.26 -8.70 17.78
N SER A 346 25.55 -9.08 17.71
CA SER A 346 26.60 -8.51 18.57
C SER A 346 26.84 -7.00 18.36
N VAL A 347 26.31 -6.42 17.28
CA VAL A 347 26.34 -4.98 16.97
C VAL A 347 24.92 -4.40 16.84
N SER A 348 23.90 -5.13 17.31
CA SER A 348 22.49 -4.74 17.30
C SER A 348 21.96 -4.36 15.92
N ALA A 349 22.40 -5.09 14.89
CA ALA A 349 21.98 -4.87 13.51
C ALA A 349 21.07 -6.01 13.01
N VAL A 350 20.04 -5.64 12.26
CA VAL A 350 19.05 -6.57 11.68
C VAL A 350 19.67 -7.35 10.52
N LEU A 351 19.33 -8.63 10.40
CA LEU A 351 19.52 -9.43 9.20
C LEU A 351 18.18 -9.75 8.54
N SER A 352 17.99 -9.25 7.32
CA SER A 352 16.96 -9.74 6.41
C SER A 352 17.60 -10.57 5.29
N VAL A 353 16.91 -11.60 4.81
CA VAL A 353 17.39 -12.47 3.73
C VAL A 353 16.37 -12.53 2.61
N ASP A 354 16.80 -12.18 1.40
CA ASP A 354 15.99 -12.22 0.19
C ASP A 354 15.96 -13.65 -0.35
N LEU A 355 14.75 -14.21 -0.51
CA LEU A 355 14.55 -15.59 -0.94
C LEU A 355 13.59 -15.65 -2.13
N PRO A 356 13.90 -16.47 -3.15
CA PRO A 356 12.94 -16.74 -4.21
C PRO A 356 11.75 -17.55 -3.67
N PRO A 357 10.59 -17.51 -4.33
CA PRO A 357 9.50 -18.45 -4.04
C PRO A 357 9.95 -19.90 -4.28
N ASP A 358 9.36 -20.83 -3.52
CA ASP A 358 9.54 -22.27 -3.77
C ASP A 358 8.78 -22.65 -5.04
N LEU A 359 9.54 -22.95 -6.11
CA LEU A 359 9.00 -23.34 -7.40
C LEU A 359 9.07 -24.85 -7.64
N GLY A 360 9.56 -25.62 -6.67
CA GLY A 360 9.78 -27.07 -6.80
C GLY A 360 10.87 -27.42 -7.83
N ASN A 361 11.88 -26.57 -7.95
CA ASN A 361 13.04 -26.78 -8.82
C ASN A 361 14.34 -26.35 -8.12
N ASP A 362 15.48 -26.67 -8.74
CA ASP A 362 16.82 -26.44 -8.20
C ASP A 362 17.10 -24.97 -7.84
N TRP A 363 16.36 -24.00 -8.40
CA TRP A 363 16.50 -22.58 -8.07
C TRP A 363 16.15 -22.28 -6.61
N SER A 364 15.20 -23.02 -6.02
CA SER A 364 14.80 -22.85 -4.61
C SER A 364 15.45 -23.85 -3.64
N ASP A 365 16.09 -24.91 -4.15
CA ASP A 365 16.56 -26.03 -3.32
C ASP A 365 17.71 -25.66 -2.37
N ALA A 366 18.49 -24.63 -2.70
CA ALA A 366 19.54 -24.10 -1.83
C ALA A 366 19.00 -23.41 -0.57
N TYR A 367 17.70 -23.07 -0.52
CA TYR A 367 17.12 -22.23 0.52
C TYR A 367 16.30 -23.05 1.51
N ASP A 368 16.83 -23.24 2.72
CA ASP A 368 16.09 -23.85 3.83
C ASP A 368 15.27 -22.81 4.58
N TYR A 369 14.12 -22.43 4.01
CA TYR A 369 13.24 -21.37 4.55
C TYR A 369 13.01 -21.49 6.07
N ALA A 370 12.70 -22.68 6.58
CA ALA A 370 12.41 -22.89 7.99
C ALA A 370 13.65 -22.75 8.87
N GLN A 371 14.82 -23.21 8.42
CA GLN A 371 16.06 -23.08 9.19
C GLN A 371 16.66 -21.67 9.09
N LEU A 372 16.51 -21.00 7.94
CA LEU A 372 16.90 -19.61 7.73
C LEU A 372 16.11 -18.68 8.66
N ALA A 373 14.78 -18.88 8.77
CA ALA A 373 13.91 -18.10 9.65
C ALA A 373 14.24 -18.24 11.15
N LYS A 374 14.92 -19.31 11.58
CA LYS A 374 15.38 -19.44 12.97
C LYS A 374 16.54 -18.51 13.32
N SER A 375 17.24 -17.99 12.30
CA SER A 375 18.43 -17.17 12.49
C SER A 375 18.24 -15.74 12.00
N ALA A 376 17.61 -15.54 10.84
CA ALA A 376 17.34 -14.21 10.32
C ALA A 376 16.21 -13.53 11.10
N ASP A 377 16.28 -12.21 11.25
CA ASP A 377 15.18 -11.43 11.84
C ASP A 377 13.98 -11.41 10.89
N TYR A 378 14.25 -11.27 9.59
CA TYR A 378 13.23 -11.22 8.55
C TYR A 378 13.59 -12.06 7.34
N ILE A 379 12.56 -12.63 6.72
CA ILE A 379 12.64 -13.28 5.41
C ILE A 379 11.89 -12.41 4.43
N VAL A 380 12.55 -12.00 3.36
CA VAL A 380 11.92 -11.25 2.27
C VAL A 380 11.59 -12.23 1.14
N LEU A 381 10.30 -12.49 0.94
CA LEU A 381 9.84 -13.28 -0.20
C LEU A 381 9.83 -12.42 -1.46
N MET A 382 10.68 -12.73 -2.42
CA MET A 382 10.68 -12.09 -3.75
C MET A 382 9.51 -12.61 -4.60
N ALA A 383 8.28 -12.24 -4.24
CA ALA A 383 7.05 -12.66 -4.92
C ALA A 383 6.80 -11.91 -6.24
N TYR A 384 7.79 -11.92 -7.12
CA TYR A 384 7.72 -11.37 -8.48
C TYR A 384 8.56 -12.22 -9.43
N ASP A 385 8.56 -11.83 -10.71
CA ASP A 385 9.05 -12.65 -11.82
C ASP A 385 8.37 -14.04 -11.88
N GLU A 386 7.04 -14.07 -11.72
CA GLU A 386 6.23 -15.26 -12.04
C GLU A 386 6.48 -15.72 -13.50
N HIS A 387 6.65 -14.75 -14.39
CA HIS A 387 7.13 -14.95 -15.77
C HIS A 387 8.26 -13.96 -16.06
N TRP A 388 9.40 -14.46 -16.56
CA TRP A 388 10.58 -13.63 -16.86
C TRP A 388 11.14 -13.85 -18.28
N SER A 389 12.16 -13.10 -18.67
CA SER A 389 12.74 -13.17 -20.02
C SER A 389 13.07 -14.61 -20.46
N GLY A 390 12.53 -15.03 -21.60
CA GLY A 390 12.65 -16.42 -22.10
C GLY A 390 11.49 -17.35 -21.74
N TYR A 391 10.54 -16.90 -20.91
CA TYR A 391 9.30 -17.62 -20.62
C TYR A 391 8.20 -17.31 -21.65
N THR A 392 7.10 -18.04 -21.55
CA THR A 392 5.85 -17.65 -22.22
C THR A 392 5.30 -16.39 -21.56
N ALA A 393 4.75 -15.48 -22.37
CA ALA A 393 4.16 -14.23 -21.91
C ALA A 393 3.16 -14.42 -20.76
N GLY A 394 3.37 -13.66 -19.68
CA GLY A 394 2.55 -13.72 -18.48
C GLY A 394 2.79 -12.56 -17.53
N SER A 395 2.12 -12.61 -16.39
CA SER A 395 2.26 -11.61 -15.34
C SER A 395 3.62 -11.69 -14.65
N VAL A 396 4.14 -10.54 -14.19
CA VAL A 396 5.29 -10.50 -13.28
C VAL A 396 4.89 -10.96 -11.88
N ALA A 397 3.66 -10.68 -11.44
CA ALA A 397 3.18 -11.02 -10.11
C ALA A 397 1.65 -11.06 -10.06
N SER A 398 1.00 -12.11 -10.58
CA SER A 398 -0.46 -12.22 -10.47
C SER A 398 -0.89 -12.43 -9.01
N LEU A 399 -1.98 -11.80 -8.56
CA LEU A 399 -2.42 -11.86 -7.16
C LEU A 399 -2.59 -13.29 -6.66
N ASN A 400 -3.24 -14.16 -7.44
CA ASN A 400 -3.44 -15.56 -7.08
C ASN A 400 -2.12 -16.33 -6.94
N TRP A 401 -1.11 -16.03 -7.76
CA TRP A 401 0.20 -16.64 -7.64
C TRP A 401 0.94 -16.11 -6.40
N VAL A 402 0.95 -14.79 -6.20
CA VAL A 402 1.58 -14.16 -5.02
C VAL A 402 0.96 -14.70 -3.73
N GLN A 403 -0.37 -14.79 -3.66
CA GLN A 403 -1.09 -15.34 -2.51
C GLN A 403 -0.71 -16.80 -2.25
N LYS A 404 -0.61 -17.62 -3.31
CA LYS A 404 -0.19 -19.02 -3.20
C LYS A 404 1.23 -19.12 -2.63
N ARG A 405 2.19 -18.37 -3.19
CA ARG A 405 3.61 -18.43 -2.77
C ARG A 405 3.82 -17.89 -1.36
N LEU A 406 3.11 -16.83 -0.98
CA LEU A 406 3.12 -16.35 0.39
C LEU A 406 2.58 -17.41 1.35
N GLY A 407 1.44 -18.04 1.03
CA GLY A 407 0.85 -19.09 1.86
C GLY A 407 1.76 -20.31 2.07
N GLU A 408 2.48 -20.73 1.03
CA GLU A 408 3.46 -21.82 1.11
C GLU A 408 4.63 -21.50 2.03
N LEU A 409 5.14 -20.26 2.01
CA LEU A 409 6.21 -19.84 2.91
C LEU A 409 5.72 -19.59 4.34
N LEU A 410 4.51 -19.07 4.53
CA LEU A 410 3.91 -18.87 5.86
C LEU A 410 3.67 -20.20 6.60
N ALA A 411 3.60 -21.33 5.88
CA ALA A 411 3.59 -22.65 6.51
C ALA A 411 4.95 -23.05 7.13
N LYS A 412 6.03 -22.34 6.78
CA LYS A 412 7.42 -22.63 7.18
C LYS A 412 8.05 -21.49 8.01
N VAL A 413 7.56 -20.26 7.85
CA VAL A 413 8.13 -19.02 8.42
C VAL A 413 7.03 -18.25 9.17
N PRO A 414 7.29 -17.78 10.41
CA PRO A 414 6.36 -16.91 11.14
C PRO A 414 5.95 -15.67 10.34
N ALA A 415 4.66 -15.31 10.40
CA ALA A 415 4.14 -14.16 9.66
C ALA A 415 4.81 -12.83 10.05
N ASP A 416 5.10 -12.64 11.34
CA ASP A 416 5.77 -11.46 11.89
C ASP A 416 7.27 -11.37 11.58
N GLN A 417 7.84 -12.38 10.89
CA GLN A 417 9.16 -12.33 10.27
C GLN A 417 9.10 -12.20 8.73
N MET A 418 7.92 -12.33 8.12
CA MET A 418 7.77 -12.33 6.67
C MET A 418 7.66 -10.91 6.10
N ILE A 419 8.42 -10.60 5.05
CA ILE A 419 8.33 -9.37 4.28
C ILE A 419 7.96 -9.74 2.84
N LEU A 420 6.89 -9.14 2.31
CA LEU A 420 6.43 -9.44 0.95
C LEU A 420 7.09 -8.49 -0.07
N GLY A 421 7.90 -9.03 -0.96
CA GLY A 421 8.46 -8.33 -2.11
C GLY A 421 7.38 -8.04 -3.17
N MET A 422 7.35 -6.82 -3.68
CA MET A 422 6.41 -6.33 -4.67
C MET A 422 7.14 -5.64 -5.83
N PRO A 423 6.76 -5.93 -7.09
CA PRO A 423 7.38 -5.31 -8.26
C PRO A 423 6.78 -3.93 -8.52
N LEU A 424 7.65 -2.96 -8.80
CA LEU A 424 7.31 -1.63 -9.33
C LEU A 424 7.58 -1.55 -10.84
N TYR A 425 7.43 -2.68 -11.52
CA TYR A 425 7.63 -2.85 -12.95
C TYR A 425 6.70 -3.95 -13.48
N THR A 426 6.55 -4.00 -14.79
CA THR A 426 5.92 -5.09 -15.54
C THR A 426 6.78 -5.47 -16.75
N ARG A 427 6.29 -6.37 -17.61
CA ARG A 427 6.90 -6.77 -18.87
C ARG A 427 5.98 -6.54 -20.05
N ASP A 428 6.55 -6.02 -21.14
CA ASP A 428 5.95 -5.98 -22.46
C ASP A 428 6.47 -7.12 -23.32
N TRP A 429 5.57 -8.03 -23.68
CA TRP A 429 5.89 -9.27 -24.36
C TRP A 429 5.61 -9.17 -25.85
N SER A 430 6.61 -9.44 -26.68
CA SER A 430 6.44 -9.57 -28.13
C SER A 430 6.13 -11.02 -28.52
N ILE A 431 5.03 -11.20 -29.25
CA ILE A 431 4.48 -12.50 -29.64
C ILE A 431 4.34 -12.53 -31.16
N ASN A 432 4.89 -13.58 -31.78
CA ASN A 432 4.84 -13.76 -33.24
C ASN A 432 3.46 -14.28 -33.72
N GLY A 433 3.30 -14.42 -35.03
CA GLY A 433 2.05 -14.90 -35.64
C GLY A 433 1.64 -16.33 -35.26
N SER A 434 2.57 -17.17 -34.76
CA SER A 434 2.27 -18.51 -34.26
C SER A 434 1.91 -18.54 -32.77
N GLY A 435 1.88 -17.39 -32.09
CA GLY A 435 1.60 -17.30 -30.66
C GLY A 435 2.81 -17.56 -29.76
N THR A 436 4.01 -17.68 -30.33
CA THR A 436 5.26 -17.91 -29.58
C THR A 436 5.81 -16.58 -29.07
N THR A 437 6.23 -16.55 -27.81
CA THR A 437 6.92 -15.39 -27.23
C THR A 437 8.32 -15.28 -27.82
N VAL A 438 8.64 -14.11 -28.36
CA VAL A 438 9.92 -13.83 -29.04
C VAL A 438 10.86 -13.07 -28.14
N SER A 439 10.34 -12.08 -27.41
CA SER A 439 11.12 -11.24 -26.51
C SER A 439 10.23 -10.58 -25.46
N SER A 440 10.86 -10.03 -24.43
CA SER A 440 10.21 -9.21 -23.41
C SER A 440 11.06 -7.98 -23.09
N GLU A 441 10.42 -6.89 -22.67
CA GLU A 441 11.05 -5.66 -22.19
C GLU A 441 10.46 -5.32 -20.81
N ASP A 442 11.30 -5.02 -19.82
CA ASP A 442 10.83 -4.55 -18.51
C ASP A 442 10.40 -3.09 -18.62
N LEU A 443 9.26 -2.74 -18.04
CA LEU A 443 8.70 -1.39 -18.03
C LEU A 443 8.35 -0.96 -16.60
N THR A 444 8.77 0.23 -16.21
CA THR A 444 8.24 0.90 -15.00
C THR A 444 6.74 1.21 -15.16
N ILE A 445 6.05 1.49 -14.05
CA ILE A 445 4.62 1.83 -14.05
C ILE A 445 4.31 3.06 -14.95
N PRO A 446 5.11 4.14 -14.96
CA PRO A 446 4.93 5.23 -15.91
C PRO A 446 5.18 4.84 -17.38
N GLU A 447 6.16 3.97 -17.66
CA GLU A 447 6.49 3.54 -19.01
C GLU A 447 5.40 2.64 -19.62
N GLN A 448 4.87 1.67 -18.87
CA GLN A 448 3.72 0.87 -19.36
C GLN A 448 2.51 1.77 -19.67
N THR A 449 2.27 2.80 -18.85
CA THR A 449 1.14 3.72 -19.01
C THR A 449 1.31 4.52 -20.30
N SER A 450 2.52 5.02 -20.53
CA SER A 450 2.89 5.71 -21.77
C SER A 450 2.74 4.81 -22.99
N ARG A 451 3.16 3.53 -22.87
CA ARG A 451 3.01 2.51 -23.92
C ARG A 451 1.55 2.27 -24.29
N ILE A 452 0.69 2.03 -23.29
CA ILE A 452 -0.75 1.81 -23.52
C ILE A 452 -1.39 3.03 -24.22
N ARG A 453 -1.06 4.25 -23.77
CA ARG A 453 -1.58 5.48 -24.38
C ARG A 453 -1.10 5.66 -25.81
N GLN A 454 0.18 5.43 -26.07
CA GLN A 454 0.78 5.56 -27.40
C GLN A 454 0.07 4.69 -28.44
N TYR A 455 -0.32 3.47 -28.07
CA TYR A 455 -0.96 2.52 -28.98
C TYR A 455 -2.49 2.48 -28.88
N GLY A 456 -3.10 3.29 -28.01
CA GLY A 456 -4.55 3.28 -27.79
C GLY A 456 -5.08 1.92 -27.33
N ALA A 457 -4.27 1.16 -26.57
CA ALA A 457 -4.59 -0.20 -26.18
C ALA A 457 -5.74 -0.23 -25.18
N LYS A 458 -6.70 -1.14 -25.39
CA LYS A 458 -7.85 -1.30 -24.51
C LYS A 458 -7.46 -2.11 -23.28
N LEU A 459 -7.79 -1.60 -22.11
CA LEU A 459 -7.57 -2.27 -20.84
C LEU A 459 -8.71 -3.25 -20.55
N LYS A 460 -8.35 -4.46 -20.09
CA LYS A 460 -9.29 -5.45 -19.57
C LYS A 460 -8.85 -5.90 -18.19
N TRP A 461 -9.67 -5.63 -17.18
CA TRP A 461 -9.43 -6.11 -15.82
C TRP A 461 -9.53 -7.64 -15.75
N ASN A 462 -8.57 -8.25 -15.07
CA ASN A 462 -8.55 -9.66 -14.75
C ASN A 462 -8.62 -9.82 -13.23
N ASP A 463 -9.74 -10.29 -12.71
CA ASP A 463 -9.98 -10.42 -11.27
C ASP A 463 -9.04 -11.41 -10.58
N THR A 464 -8.70 -12.52 -11.24
CA THR A 464 -7.80 -13.55 -10.69
C THR A 464 -6.38 -13.00 -10.49
N ALA A 465 -5.88 -12.27 -11.49
CA ALA A 465 -4.57 -11.65 -11.42
C ALA A 465 -4.56 -10.34 -10.63
N ALA A 466 -5.73 -9.74 -10.41
CA ALA A 466 -5.94 -8.37 -9.94
C ALA A 466 -5.10 -7.35 -10.74
N GLN A 467 -5.13 -7.45 -12.06
CA GLN A 467 -4.36 -6.60 -12.96
C GLN A 467 -5.17 -6.25 -14.20
N TYR A 468 -4.86 -5.11 -14.81
CA TYR A 468 -5.26 -4.88 -16.19
C TYR A 468 -4.38 -5.68 -17.14
N THR A 469 -5.00 -6.20 -18.19
CA THR A 469 -4.30 -6.73 -19.35
C THR A 469 -4.53 -5.80 -20.53
N ALA A 470 -3.52 -5.65 -21.38
CA ALA A 470 -3.60 -4.87 -22.60
C ALA A 470 -2.86 -5.57 -23.73
N GLU A 471 -3.41 -5.41 -24.94
CA GLU A 471 -2.80 -5.90 -26.17
C GLU A 471 -2.74 -4.80 -27.21
N TYR A 472 -1.66 -4.79 -27.99
CA TYR A 472 -1.50 -3.89 -29.13
C TYR A 472 -0.60 -4.52 -30.20
N ARG A 473 -0.47 -3.88 -31.37
CA ARG A 473 0.42 -4.36 -32.43
C ARG A 473 1.50 -3.34 -32.74
N LYS A 474 2.73 -3.83 -32.92
CA LYS A 474 3.90 -3.05 -33.33
C LYS A 474 4.67 -3.86 -34.36
N SER A 475 4.89 -3.27 -35.54
CA SER A 475 5.62 -3.91 -36.65
C SER A 475 5.14 -5.33 -36.98
N GLY A 476 3.82 -5.56 -36.95
CA GLY A 476 3.20 -6.86 -37.24
C GLY A 476 3.17 -7.87 -36.07
N MET A 477 3.95 -7.66 -35.02
CA MET A 477 3.95 -8.51 -33.81
C MET A 477 2.83 -8.10 -32.86
N LEU A 478 2.26 -9.09 -32.16
CA LEU A 478 1.35 -8.86 -31.06
C LEU A 478 2.18 -8.53 -29.83
N HIS A 479 1.81 -7.48 -29.12
CA HIS A 479 2.34 -7.13 -27.83
C HIS A 479 1.29 -7.36 -26.75
N ARG A 480 1.70 -7.90 -25.60
CA ARG A 480 0.82 -8.13 -24.45
C ARG A 480 1.49 -7.69 -23.15
N ILE A 481 0.72 -7.03 -22.29
CA ILE A 481 1.18 -6.50 -21.00
C ILE A 481 0.16 -6.88 -19.91
N TRP A 482 0.65 -7.27 -18.73
CA TRP A 482 -0.11 -7.39 -17.49
C TRP A 482 0.31 -6.25 -16.56
N LEU A 483 -0.51 -5.22 -16.46
CA LEU A 483 -0.10 -3.96 -15.85
C LEU A 483 -0.08 -4.04 -14.32
N GLU A 484 0.94 -3.41 -13.73
CA GLU A 484 0.92 -3.04 -12.30
C GLU A 484 0.46 -1.59 -12.15
N ASP A 485 -0.51 -1.32 -11.28
CA ASP A 485 -0.99 0.01 -10.95
C ASP A 485 -1.28 0.13 -9.44
N SER A 486 -1.78 1.28 -9.01
CA SER A 486 -2.16 1.48 -7.60
C SER A 486 -3.16 0.43 -7.12
N ARG A 487 -4.10 0.01 -7.97
CA ARG A 487 -5.11 -1.01 -7.64
C ARG A 487 -4.51 -2.40 -7.49
N SER A 488 -3.70 -2.85 -8.44
CA SER A 488 -3.08 -4.19 -8.40
C SER A 488 -2.13 -4.33 -7.21
N LEU A 489 -1.38 -3.27 -6.87
CA LEU A 489 -0.48 -3.25 -5.72
C LEU A 489 -1.25 -3.17 -4.40
N ALA A 490 -2.34 -2.39 -4.33
CA ALA A 490 -3.20 -2.34 -3.14
C ALA A 490 -3.83 -3.70 -2.80
N GLU A 491 -4.25 -4.48 -3.81
CA GLU A 491 -4.79 -5.84 -3.57
C GLU A 491 -3.72 -6.78 -2.98
N LYS A 492 -2.49 -6.76 -3.51
CA LYS A 492 -1.38 -7.56 -2.98
C LYS A 492 -0.99 -7.11 -1.57
N PHE A 493 -0.91 -5.79 -1.35
CA PHE A 493 -0.58 -5.20 -0.07
C PHE A 493 -1.61 -5.58 1.00
N ARG A 494 -2.90 -5.44 0.68
CA ARG A 494 -4.00 -5.87 1.54
C ARG A 494 -3.92 -7.35 1.88
N MET A 495 -3.67 -8.20 0.89
CA MET A 495 -3.51 -9.64 1.07
C MET A 495 -2.35 -9.96 2.03
N GLY A 496 -1.20 -9.30 1.86
CA GLY A 496 -0.07 -9.41 2.79
C GLY A 496 -0.43 -8.98 4.22
N MET A 497 -1.06 -7.81 4.37
CA MET A 497 -1.49 -7.30 5.70
C MET A 497 -2.42 -8.27 6.42
N ARG A 498 -3.41 -8.82 5.72
CA ARG A 498 -4.35 -9.80 6.29
C ARG A 498 -3.69 -11.12 6.64
N SER A 499 -2.55 -11.42 6.02
CA SER A 499 -1.72 -12.58 6.35
C SER A 499 -0.78 -12.33 7.53
N GLY A 500 -0.76 -11.10 8.09
CA GLY A 500 0.04 -10.75 9.26
C GLY A 500 1.53 -10.54 8.98
N VAL A 501 1.91 -10.27 7.72
CA VAL A 501 3.32 -10.05 7.35
C VAL A 501 3.93 -8.86 8.12
N ALA A 502 5.22 -8.96 8.44
CA ALA A 502 6.01 -7.93 9.11
C ALA A 502 6.13 -6.63 8.29
N GLY A 503 6.10 -6.76 6.96
CA GLY A 503 6.28 -5.64 6.07
C GLY A 503 6.27 -6.00 4.59
N PHE A 504 6.73 -5.04 3.78
CA PHE A 504 6.79 -5.10 2.34
C PHE A 504 8.13 -4.59 1.84
N ALA A 505 8.53 -5.07 0.66
CA ALA A 505 9.74 -4.63 -0.01
C ALA A 505 9.45 -4.31 -1.47
N TYR A 506 10.09 -3.30 -2.05
CA TYR A 506 9.72 -2.76 -3.38
C TYR A 506 10.88 -2.80 -4.35
N TRP A 507 10.77 -3.64 -5.39
CA TRP A 507 11.74 -3.74 -6.48
C TRP A 507 11.25 -2.98 -7.72
N HIS A 508 11.79 -1.81 -8.06
CA HIS A 508 12.65 -0.99 -7.20
C HIS A 508 12.14 0.45 -7.16
N ILE A 509 12.60 1.19 -6.16
CA ILE A 509 12.18 2.58 -5.95
C ILE A 509 12.56 3.43 -7.16
N GLY A 510 11.62 4.23 -7.64
CA GLY A 510 11.70 5.00 -8.87
C GLY A 510 10.92 4.37 -10.04
N GLY A 511 10.49 3.11 -9.92
CA GLY A 511 9.65 2.44 -10.93
C GLY A 511 8.16 2.74 -10.80
N GLU A 512 7.73 3.33 -9.68
CA GLU A 512 6.34 3.59 -9.37
C GLU A 512 5.83 4.97 -9.84
N SER A 513 4.52 5.07 -10.02
CA SER A 513 3.84 6.37 -10.11
C SER A 513 3.46 6.89 -8.72
N PRO A 514 3.40 8.22 -8.48
CA PRO A 514 3.16 8.79 -7.15
C PRO A 514 1.87 8.31 -6.45
N GLU A 515 0.81 8.02 -7.21
CA GLU A 515 -0.47 7.56 -6.69
C GLU A 515 -0.41 6.20 -5.99
N VAL A 516 0.60 5.37 -6.31
CA VAL A 516 0.82 4.07 -5.68
C VAL A 516 0.98 4.26 -4.18
N TRP A 517 1.80 5.21 -3.75
CA TRP A 517 2.03 5.45 -2.31
C TRP A 517 0.78 5.97 -1.60
N THR A 518 -0.03 6.80 -2.25
CA THR A 518 -1.32 7.23 -1.71
C THR A 518 -2.26 6.05 -1.52
N SER A 519 -2.33 5.16 -2.51
CA SER A 519 -3.15 3.95 -2.46
C SER A 519 -2.70 2.98 -1.36
N LEU A 520 -1.40 2.74 -1.22
CA LEU A 520 -0.86 1.88 -0.17
C LEU A 520 -1.08 2.47 1.23
N LYS A 521 -0.90 3.78 1.42
CA LYS A 521 -1.24 4.48 2.69
C LYS A 521 -2.72 4.33 3.03
N ASN A 522 -3.61 4.52 2.05
CA ASN A 522 -5.03 4.34 2.25
C ASN A 522 -5.37 2.90 2.61
N THR A 523 -4.73 1.93 1.95
CA THR A 523 -4.92 0.50 2.23
C THR A 523 -4.44 0.15 3.63
N GLU A 524 -3.26 0.59 4.04
CA GLU A 524 -2.73 0.37 5.39
C GLU A 524 -3.64 0.98 6.46
N LYS A 525 -4.04 2.24 6.26
CA LYS A 525 -4.95 2.97 7.15
C LYS A 525 -6.28 2.22 7.27
N TYR A 526 -6.89 1.88 6.14
CA TYR A 526 -8.18 1.21 6.12
C TYR A 526 -8.11 -0.18 6.75
N GLU A 527 -7.09 -0.99 6.44
CA GLU A 527 -6.94 -2.34 6.99
C GLU A 527 -6.71 -2.33 8.52
N ARG A 528 -6.11 -1.26 9.08
CA ARG A 528 -5.97 -1.08 10.53
C ARG A 528 -7.26 -0.72 11.27
N TYR A 529 -8.25 -0.13 10.59
CA TYR A 529 -9.52 0.18 11.23
C TYR A 529 -10.22 -1.11 11.68
N THR A 530 -10.64 -1.11 12.94
CA THR A 530 -11.31 -2.24 13.60
C THR A 530 -12.67 -1.78 14.09
N PHE A 531 -13.72 -2.20 13.38
CA PHE A 531 -15.11 -1.85 13.70
C PHE A 531 -15.78 -3.09 14.32
N GLU A 532 -15.55 -3.28 15.63
CA GLU A 532 -16.11 -4.41 16.40
C GLU A 532 -17.25 -3.98 17.34
#